data_AF-A0A7S3UUF8-F1
#
_entry.id   AF-A0A7S3UUF8-F1
#
_cell.length_a   1.000
_cell.length_b   1.000
_cell.length_c   1.000
_cell.angle_alpha   90.00
_cell.angle_beta   90.00
_cell.angle_gamma   90.00
#
_symmetry.space_group_name_H-M   'P 1'
#
loop_
_entity.id
_entity.type
_entity.pdbx_description
1 polymer ?
#
loop_
_entity_poly.entity_id
_entity_poly.type
_entity_poly.pdbx_seq_one_letter_code
_entity_poly.pdbx_strand_id
1 'polypeptide(L)'
;GSGSGSRSSSGSSSDRASFTKDQESSSSAQSSMAHNHGHGHGHSHSHGHGHGHSHDHLGGPLRTLKDIRALILDSELPAPVKEHSVAVFAKLATAEAHTHGAGLEEVHFHEVGAVDSIVDTVGVVLALYLLGAKAVYSSPLPLGQGRVRTAHGLLPVPAPAT
;
A
#
# COMPACT_ATOMS: atom_id res chain seq x y z
N GLY A 1 52.98 17.68 -32.60
CA GLY A 1 51.89 18.22 -33.42
C GLY A 1 50.83 18.77 -32.49
N SER A 2 50.84 20.08 -32.33
CA SER A 2 49.86 20.92 -31.64
C SER A 2 48.53 20.92 -32.39
N GLY A 3 47.41 20.98 -31.66
CA GLY A 3 46.08 21.03 -32.28
C GLY A 3 44.92 21.06 -31.29
N SER A 4 44.92 21.99 -30.34
CA SER A 4 43.75 22.30 -29.51
C SER A 4 42.87 23.33 -30.24
N GLY A 5 41.75 22.87 -30.78
CA GLY A 5 40.72 23.69 -31.43
C GLY A 5 39.71 24.23 -30.43
N SER A 6 39.60 25.56 -30.39
CA SER A 6 38.59 26.35 -29.70
C SER A 6 37.23 26.24 -30.37
N ARG A 7 36.14 26.35 -29.59
CA ARG A 7 34.89 27.01 -30.00
C ARG A 7 34.01 27.37 -28.81
N SER A 8 33.58 28.61 -28.87
CA SER A 8 32.81 29.41 -27.95
C SER A 8 31.33 29.48 -28.36
N SER A 9 30.42 29.55 -27.38
CA SER A 9 29.07 30.11 -27.51
C SER A 9 28.54 30.36 -26.08
N SER A 10 28.55 31.57 -25.52
CA SER A 10 27.63 32.71 -25.72
C SER A 10 26.17 32.43 -25.31
N GLY A 11 25.78 32.97 -24.14
CA GLY A 11 24.41 33.20 -23.68
C GLY A 11 24.47 34.10 -22.43
N SER A 12 24.47 35.43 -22.61
CA SER A 12 23.34 36.36 -22.40
C SER A 12 22.77 36.31 -20.97
N SER A 13 23.23 37.20 -20.08
CA SER A 13 22.58 38.47 -19.71
C SER A 13 21.24 38.26 -18.97
N SER A 14 21.24 38.46 -17.65
CA SER A 14 20.66 39.66 -17.00
C SER A 14 19.12 39.59 -16.93
N ASP A 15 18.56 39.37 -15.75
CA ASP A 15 17.98 40.48 -14.99
C ASP A 15 17.31 40.02 -13.69
N ARG A 16 17.70 40.70 -12.63
CA ARG A 16 17.27 40.56 -11.25
C ARG A 16 16.21 41.64 -11.03
N ALA A 17 14.94 41.24 -10.88
CA ALA A 17 13.85 42.15 -10.53
C ALA A 17 13.23 41.74 -9.19
N SER A 18 13.70 42.38 -8.13
CA SER A 18 13.03 42.52 -6.85
C SER A 18 11.86 43.51 -7.00
N PHE A 19 10.65 43.08 -6.67
CA PHE A 19 9.47 43.94 -6.56
C PHE A 19 8.93 43.88 -5.13
N THR A 20 9.25 44.92 -4.37
CA THR A 20 8.59 45.31 -3.12
C THR A 20 7.34 46.12 -3.47
N LYS A 21 6.19 45.81 -2.87
CA LYS A 21 5.12 46.80 -2.71
C LYS A 21 4.20 46.50 -1.52
N ASP A 22 4.42 47.30 -0.48
CA ASP A 22 3.48 48.07 0.33
C ASP A 22 2.37 47.40 1.15
N GLN A 23 2.37 47.84 2.42
CA GLN A 23 1.30 47.78 3.40
C GLN A 23 0.10 48.65 3.02
N GLU A 24 -1.09 48.23 3.43
CA GLU A 24 -2.15 49.04 4.08
C GLU A 24 -3.17 48.02 4.64
N SER A 25 -3.34 47.83 5.95
CA SER A 25 -3.97 48.71 6.95
C SER A 25 -5.41 49.07 6.62
N SER A 26 -6.37 48.27 7.06
CA SER A 26 -7.72 48.77 7.37
C SER A 26 -8.39 47.95 8.47
N SER A 27 -8.71 48.68 9.53
CA SER A 27 -9.41 48.30 10.74
C SER A 27 -10.91 48.38 10.54
N SER A 28 -11.69 47.52 11.21
CA SER A 28 -13.01 47.92 11.75
C SER A 28 -13.65 46.85 12.65
N ALA A 29 -13.81 47.25 13.90
CA ALA A 29 -14.99 47.05 14.76
C ALA A 29 -15.53 45.62 14.98
N GLN A 30 -15.04 44.97 16.03
CA GLN A 30 -15.81 43.95 16.75
C GLN A 30 -16.74 44.66 17.74
N SER A 31 -18.02 44.71 17.38
CA SER A 31 -19.11 45.20 18.22
C SER A 31 -19.60 44.09 19.15
N SER A 32 -19.75 44.44 20.42
CA SER A 32 -20.36 43.66 21.48
C SER A 32 -21.88 43.75 21.40
N MET A 33 -22.58 42.61 21.46
CA MET A 33 -23.98 42.60 21.89
C MET A 33 -24.31 41.23 22.50
N ALA A 34 -24.52 41.24 23.81
CA ALA A 34 -24.98 40.11 24.58
C ALA A 34 -26.51 39.97 24.45
N HIS A 35 -26.98 38.77 24.10
CA HIS A 35 -28.37 38.38 24.36
C HIS A 35 -28.38 36.99 25.03
N ASN A 36 -28.69 37.04 26.32
CA ASN A 36 -28.98 35.91 27.19
C ASN A 36 -30.45 35.53 27.02
N HIS A 37 -30.73 34.32 26.54
CA HIS A 37 -32.01 33.65 26.79
C HIS A 37 -31.73 32.18 27.08
N GLY A 38 -31.69 31.86 28.37
CA GLY A 38 -31.74 30.49 28.84
C GLY A 38 -33.15 29.92 28.70
N HIS A 39 -33.23 28.70 28.16
CA HIS A 39 -34.20 27.71 28.61
C HIS A 39 -33.51 26.35 28.58
N GLY A 40 -33.19 25.85 29.78
CA GLY A 40 -32.68 24.52 29.99
C GLY A 40 -33.79 23.49 29.85
N HIS A 41 -33.56 22.49 29.01
CA HIS A 41 -34.10 21.16 29.21
C HIS A 41 -32.96 20.16 29.00
N GLY A 42 -32.26 19.88 30.10
CA GLY A 42 -31.27 18.82 30.17
C GLY A 42 -31.96 17.47 30.17
N HIS A 43 -32.06 16.86 28.99
CA HIS A 43 -32.25 15.42 28.88
C HIS A 43 -30.91 14.79 28.53
N SER A 44 -30.17 14.44 29.59
CA SER A 44 -29.00 13.56 29.50
C SER A 44 -29.50 12.13 29.25
N HIS A 45 -29.54 11.74 27.98
CA HIS A 45 -29.55 10.32 27.62
C HIS A 45 -28.13 9.94 27.21
N SER A 46 -27.37 9.42 28.18
CA SER A 46 -26.14 8.70 27.93
C SER A 46 -26.48 7.38 27.24
N HIS A 47 -26.61 7.41 25.92
CA HIS A 47 -26.47 6.20 25.12
C HIS A 47 -24.99 6.05 24.81
N GLY A 48 -24.28 5.39 25.72
CA GLY A 48 -22.98 4.82 25.44
C GLY A 48 -23.12 3.72 24.38
N HIS A 49 -23.28 4.12 23.12
CA HIS A 49 -23.02 3.23 22.00
C HIS A 49 -21.51 3.12 21.89
N GLY A 50 -20.95 2.26 22.74
CA GLY A 50 -19.64 1.67 22.48
C GLY A 50 -19.77 0.86 21.19
N HIS A 51 -19.62 1.53 20.06
CA HIS A 51 -19.25 0.88 18.81
C HIS A 51 -17.80 0.44 18.95
N GLY A 52 -17.60 -0.61 19.75
CA GLY A 52 -16.46 -1.49 19.60
C GLY A 52 -16.61 -2.13 18.24
N HIS A 53 -16.15 -1.42 17.20
CA HIS A 53 -15.75 -2.07 15.96
C HIS A 53 -14.50 -2.87 16.30
N SER A 54 -14.72 -4.02 16.94
CA SER A 54 -13.82 -5.15 16.80
C SER A 54 -13.81 -5.45 15.31
N HIS A 55 -12.89 -4.82 14.60
CA HIS A 55 -12.36 -5.45 13.41
C HIS A 55 -11.72 -6.73 13.94
N ASP A 56 -12.53 -7.79 14.02
CA ASP A 56 -12.04 -9.13 13.73
C ASP A 56 -11.42 -8.99 12.34
N HIS A 57 -10.14 -8.60 12.31
CA HIS A 57 -9.29 -8.99 11.23
C HIS A 57 -9.52 -10.49 11.13
N LEU A 58 -10.15 -10.90 10.03
CA LEU A 58 -10.41 -12.28 9.64
C LEU A 58 -9.08 -12.99 9.41
N GLY A 59 -8.17 -12.94 10.38
CA GLY A 59 -7.01 -13.78 10.53
C GLY A 59 -7.55 -15.17 10.82
N GLY A 60 -8.02 -15.82 9.75
CA GLY A 60 -8.22 -17.25 9.75
C GLY A 60 -6.94 -17.94 10.25
N PRO A 61 -7.02 -19.24 10.57
CA PRO A 61 -5.88 -19.97 11.11
C PRO A 61 -4.63 -19.69 10.28
N LEU A 62 -3.51 -19.33 10.94
CA LEU A 62 -2.23 -19.10 10.28
C LEU A 62 -1.84 -20.39 9.54
N ARG A 63 -2.06 -20.41 8.22
CA ARG A 63 -1.77 -21.57 7.39
C ARG A 63 -0.32 -21.55 6.97
N THR A 64 0.31 -22.70 7.07
CA THR A 64 1.63 -22.96 6.49
C THR A 64 1.49 -23.29 5.00
N LEU A 65 2.60 -23.25 4.26
CA LEU A 65 2.64 -23.77 2.89
C LEU A 65 2.17 -25.23 2.80
N LYS A 66 2.49 -26.04 3.82
CA LYS A 66 2.08 -27.44 3.88
C LYS A 66 0.56 -27.59 3.95
N ASP A 67 -0.11 -26.76 4.73
CA ASP A 67 -1.57 -26.79 4.87
C ASP A 67 -2.25 -26.41 3.55
N ILE A 68 -1.79 -25.33 2.91
CA ILE A 68 -2.33 -24.87 1.63
C ILE A 68 -2.10 -25.92 0.54
N ARG A 69 -0.91 -26.53 0.51
CA ARG A 69 -0.60 -27.60 -0.43
C ARG A 69 -1.54 -28.79 -0.24
N ALA A 70 -1.78 -29.21 1.00
CA ALA A 70 -2.70 -30.31 1.28
C ALA A 70 -4.12 -29.99 0.80
N LEU A 71 -4.63 -28.78 1.10
CA LEU A 71 -5.95 -28.32 0.65
C LEU A 71 -6.10 -28.35 -0.88
N ILE A 72 -5.09 -27.88 -1.62
CA ILE A 72 -5.12 -27.89 -3.09
C ILE A 72 -5.09 -29.33 -3.62
N LEU A 73 -4.23 -30.19 -3.08
CA LEU A 73 -4.06 -31.56 -3.57
C LEU A 73 -5.27 -32.44 -3.30
N ASP A 74 -5.98 -32.22 -2.20
CA ASP A 74 -7.19 -32.96 -1.81
C ASP A 74 -8.45 -32.53 -2.59
N SER A 75 -8.42 -31.35 -3.23
CA SER A 75 -9.56 -30.84 -4.02
C SER A 75 -9.88 -31.67 -5.27
N GLU A 76 -11.02 -31.41 -5.92
CA GLU A 76 -11.38 -32.04 -7.22
C GLU A 76 -10.85 -31.26 -8.44
N LEU A 77 -9.91 -30.33 -8.24
CA LEU A 77 -9.37 -29.51 -9.32
C LEU A 77 -8.58 -30.35 -10.35
N PRO A 78 -8.56 -29.93 -11.64
CA PRO A 78 -7.73 -30.58 -12.65
C PRO A 78 -6.25 -30.61 -12.23
N ALA A 79 -5.55 -31.71 -12.56
CA ALA A 79 -4.14 -31.87 -12.19
C ALA A 79 -3.24 -30.68 -12.58
N PRO A 80 -3.35 -30.10 -13.80
CA PRO A 80 -2.57 -28.91 -14.16
C PRO A 80 -2.85 -27.70 -13.25
N VAL A 81 -4.11 -27.52 -12.82
CA VAL A 81 -4.50 -26.44 -11.91
C VAL A 81 -3.85 -26.65 -10.54
N LYS A 82 -3.92 -27.87 -9.99
CA LYS A 82 -3.27 -28.20 -8.71
C LYS A 82 -1.78 -27.94 -8.74
N GLU A 83 -1.09 -28.43 -9.77
CA GLU A 83 0.36 -28.27 -9.94
C GLU A 83 0.76 -26.79 -10.03
N HIS A 84 0.06 -26.01 -10.86
CA HIS A 84 0.35 -24.60 -11.00
C HIS A 84 0.02 -23.80 -9.74
N SER A 85 -1.09 -24.07 -9.06
CA SER A 85 -1.42 -23.40 -7.80
C SER A 85 -0.38 -23.68 -6.72
N VAL A 86 0.06 -24.94 -6.55
CA VAL A 86 1.15 -25.27 -5.61
C VAL A 86 2.45 -24.54 -5.97
N ALA A 87 2.79 -24.46 -7.25
CA ALA A 87 3.97 -23.74 -7.71
C ALA A 87 3.89 -22.22 -7.43
N VAL A 88 2.71 -21.62 -7.54
CA VAL A 88 2.49 -20.21 -7.17
C VAL A 88 2.71 -20.01 -5.68
N PHE A 89 2.10 -20.83 -4.82
CA PHE A 89 2.28 -20.72 -3.37
C PHE A 89 3.72 -20.99 -2.91
N ALA A 90 4.46 -21.89 -3.58
CA ALA A 90 5.88 -22.08 -3.30
C ALA A 90 6.73 -20.84 -3.60
N LYS A 91 6.39 -20.11 -4.67
CA LYS A 91 7.04 -18.82 -5.00
C LYS A 91 6.69 -17.73 -3.98
N LEU A 92 5.42 -17.66 -3.57
CA LEU A 92 4.98 -16.74 -2.52
C LEU A 92 5.68 -17.05 -1.18
N ALA A 93 5.79 -18.33 -0.79
CA ALA A 93 6.53 -18.74 0.40
C ALA A 93 7.99 -18.31 0.35
N THR A 94 8.63 -18.41 -0.81
CA THR A 94 10.02 -17.95 -0.99
C THR A 94 10.14 -16.44 -0.78
N ALA A 95 9.17 -15.67 -1.28
CA ALA A 95 9.15 -14.22 -1.10
C ALA A 95 8.88 -13.84 0.37
N GLU A 96 7.93 -14.48 1.02
CA GLU A 96 7.56 -14.27 2.43
C GLU A 96 8.73 -14.63 3.36
N ALA A 97 9.39 -15.77 3.13
CA ALA A 97 10.61 -16.20 3.82
C ALA A 97 11.70 -15.12 3.75
N HIS A 98 11.88 -14.51 2.57
CA HIS A 98 12.87 -13.47 2.37
C HIS A 98 12.52 -12.18 3.14
N THR A 99 11.24 -11.78 3.12
CA THR A 99 10.76 -10.58 3.82
C THR A 99 10.85 -10.73 5.34
N HIS A 100 10.60 -11.92 5.87
CA HIS A 100 10.53 -12.17 7.32
C HIS A 100 11.76 -12.86 7.90
N GLY A 101 12.75 -13.24 7.09
CA GLY A 101 13.96 -13.93 7.54
C GLY A 101 13.73 -15.34 8.10
N ALA A 102 12.65 -16.01 7.69
CA ALA A 102 12.26 -17.35 8.15
C ALA A 102 12.69 -18.44 7.16
N GLY A 103 12.85 -19.69 7.63
CA GLY A 103 13.01 -20.84 6.75
C GLY A 103 11.72 -21.15 5.97
N LEU A 104 11.82 -21.63 4.74
CA LEU A 104 10.68 -21.88 3.84
C LEU A 104 9.57 -22.75 4.45
N GLU A 105 9.96 -23.71 5.30
CA GLU A 105 9.04 -24.65 5.98
C GLU A 105 8.40 -24.06 7.26
N GLU A 106 8.94 -22.95 7.77
CA GLU A 106 8.47 -22.24 8.97
C GLU A 106 7.70 -20.95 8.61
N VAL A 107 7.54 -20.66 7.31
CA VAL A 107 6.75 -19.52 6.85
C VAL A 107 5.29 -19.73 7.18
N HIS A 108 4.80 -18.92 8.12
CA HIS A 108 3.39 -18.67 8.30
C HIS A 108 2.99 -17.52 7.40
N PHE A 109 2.01 -17.74 6.54
CA PHE A 109 1.51 -16.68 5.70
C PHE A 109 0.63 -15.76 6.52
N HIS A 110 1.05 -14.50 6.66
CA HIS A 110 0.30 -13.50 7.41
C HIS A 110 -0.81 -12.87 6.56
N GLU A 111 -0.55 -12.68 5.27
CA GLU A 111 -1.51 -12.07 4.34
C GLU A 111 -2.09 -13.12 3.38
N VAL A 112 -1.23 -13.88 2.70
CA VAL A 112 -1.66 -14.81 1.64
C VAL A 112 -2.19 -16.17 2.15
N GLY A 113 -2.20 -16.38 3.47
CA GLY A 113 -2.70 -17.60 4.13
C GLY A 113 -4.20 -17.59 4.38
N ALA A 114 -4.83 -16.42 4.22
CA ALA A 114 -6.25 -16.22 4.37
C ALA A 114 -7.04 -16.88 3.24
N VAL A 115 -8.30 -17.21 3.51
CA VAL A 115 -9.13 -18.00 2.58
C VAL A 115 -9.40 -17.25 1.27
N ASP A 116 -9.66 -15.95 1.36
CA ASP A 116 -9.83 -15.04 0.22
C ASP A 116 -8.60 -15.08 -0.71
N SER A 117 -7.40 -14.93 -0.15
CA SER A 117 -6.15 -14.99 -0.92
C SER A 117 -5.93 -16.34 -1.61
N ILE A 118 -6.31 -17.43 -0.93
CA ILE A 118 -6.26 -18.78 -1.51
C ILE A 118 -7.24 -18.91 -2.67
N VAL A 119 -8.48 -18.47 -2.47
CA VAL A 119 -9.54 -18.52 -3.49
C VAL A 119 -9.17 -17.65 -4.69
N ASP A 120 -8.66 -16.44 -4.49
CA ASP A 120 -8.24 -15.55 -5.58
C ASP A 120 -7.11 -16.17 -6.41
N THR A 121 -6.09 -16.69 -5.73
CA THR A 121 -4.92 -17.28 -6.41
C THR A 121 -5.31 -18.54 -7.20
N VAL A 122 -6.01 -19.48 -6.55
CA VAL A 122 -6.42 -20.74 -7.19
C VAL A 122 -7.47 -20.48 -8.26
N GLY A 123 -8.39 -19.55 -8.01
CA GLY A 123 -9.44 -19.13 -8.93
C GLY A 123 -8.87 -18.57 -10.23
N VAL A 124 -7.84 -17.72 -10.16
CA VAL A 124 -7.15 -17.21 -11.36
C VAL A 124 -6.48 -18.35 -12.14
N VAL A 125 -5.79 -19.28 -11.47
CA VAL A 125 -5.17 -20.43 -12.15
C VAL A 125 -6.21 -21.29 -12.85
N LEU A 126 -7.34 -21.56 -12.18
CA LEU A 126 -8.46 -22.30 -12.77
C LEU A 126 -9.07 -21.56 -13.96
N ALA A 127 -9.27 -20.24 -13.86
CA ALA A 127 -9.82 -19.43 -14.94
C ALA A 127 -8.90 -19.44 -16.17
N LEU A 128 -7.59 -19.32 -15.99
CA LEU A 128 -6.61 -19.42 -17.08
C LEU A 128 -6.66 -20.79 -17.77
N TYR A 129 -6.79 -21.86 -16.98
CA TYR A 129 -6.95 -23.22 -17.51
C TYR A 129 -8.24 -23.35 -18.34
N LEU A 130 -9.38 -22.92 -17.80
CA LEU A 130 -10.67 -23.00 -18.49
C LEU A 130 -10.72 -22.15 -19.77
N LEU A 131 -10.01 -21.02 -19.78
CA LEU A 131 -9.89 -20.15 -20.96
C LEU A 131 -8.90 -20.71 -22.00
N GLY A 132 -8.10 -21.72 -21.64
CA GLY A 132 -7.02 -22.23 -22.50
C GLY A 132 -5.91 -21.20 -22.74
N ALA A 133 -5.69 -20.29 -21.77
CA ALA A 133 -4.69 -19.24 -21.88
C ALA A 133 -3.28 -19.83 -21.91
N LYS A 134 -2.50 -19.49 -22.95
CA LYS A 134 -1.13 -20.01 -23.13
C LYS A 134 -0.05 -19.12 -22.53
N ALA A 135 -0.36 -17.84 -22.30
CA ALA A 135 0.57 -16.85 -21.78
C ALA A 135 -0.18 -15.72 -21.05
N VAL A 136 0.48 -15.17 -20.04
CA VAL A 136 0.04 -13.97 -19.30
C VAL A 136 1.17 -12.95 -19.38
N TYR A 137 0.85 -11.71 -19.72
CA TYR A 137 1.80 -10.61 -19.83
C TYR A 137 1.43 -9.51 -18.83
N SER A 138 2.43 -8.91 -18.19
CA SER A 138 2.26 -7.75 -17.32
C SER A 138 3.39 -6.75 -17.58
N SER A 139 3.08 -5.46 -17.47
CA SER A 139 4.11 -4.43 -17.34
C SER A 139 4.86 -4.58 -16.02
N PRO A 140 6.02 -3.93 -15.84
CA PRO A 140 6.65 -3.81 -14.52
C PRO A 140 5.65 -3.30 -13.48
N LEU A 141 5.74 -3.83 -12.27
CA LEU A 141 4.91 -3.36 -11.16
C LEU A 141 5.32 -1.92 -10.83
N PRO A 142 4.35 -1.00 -10.62
CA PRO A 142 4.64 0.38 -10.23
C PRO A 142 5.11 0.40 -8.77
N LEU A 143 6.37 0.04 -8.54
CA LEU A 143 7.00 0.24 -7.25
C LEU A 143 7.32 1.73 -7.13
N GLY A 144 6.70 2.42 -6.18
CA GLY A 144 7.07 3.77 -5.84
C GLY A 144 8.57 3.80 -5.50
N GLN A 145 9.30 4.74 -6.07
CA GLN A 145 10.73 4.91 -5.85
C GLN A 145 10.99 6.32 -5.31
N GLY A 146 11.99 6.45 -4.44
CA GLY A 146 12.39 7.73 -3.87
C GLY A 146 12.29 7.74 -2.35
N ARG A 147 12.17 8.93 -1.77
CA ARG A 147 12.06 9.10 -0.32
C ARG A 147 10.97 10.10 0.04
N VAL A 148 10.20 9.79 1.08
CA VAL A 148 9.12 10.64 1.58
C VAL A 148 9.54 11.22 2.93
N ARG A 149 9.34 12.53 3.11
CA ARG A 149 9.52 13.18 4.41
C ARG A 149 8.34 12.78 5.31
N THR A 150 8.65 12.11 6.40
CA THR A 150 7.71 11.74 7.46
C THR A 150 8.11 12.41 8.77
N ALA A 151 7.27 12.31 9.80
CA ALA A 151 7.61 12.74 11.16
C ALA A 151 8.85 12.00 11.73
N HIS A 152 9.20 10.85 11.16
CA HIS A 152 10.37 10.05 11.51
C HIS A 152 11.57 10.28 10.58
N GLY A 153 11.53 11.37 9.79
CA GLY A 153 12.58 11.72 8.84
C GLY A 153 12.30 11.19 7.43
N LEU A 154 13.37 11.07 6.63
CA LEU A 154 13.29 10.78 5.20
C LEU A 154 13.32 9.26 4.96
N LEU A 155 12.14 8.64 4.80
CA LEU A 155 11.99 7.19 4.61
C LEU A 155 12.01 6.82 3.11
N PRO A 156 12.60 5.67 2.72
CA PRO A 156 12.51 5.18 1.36
C PRO A 156 11.08 4.76 1.01
N VAL A 157 10.75 4.76 -0.29
CA VAL A 157 9.57 4.08 -0.84
C VAL A 157 10.06 2.86 -1.61
N PRO A 158 9.54 1.65 -1.31
CA PRO A 158 8.68 1.31 -0.18
C PRO A 158 9.37 1.51 1.17
N ALA A 159 8.59 1.72 2.23
CA ALA A 159 9.15 1.79 3.58
C ALA A 159 9.81 0.45 3.95
N PRO A 160 10.86 0.43 4.80
CA PRO A 160 11.43 -0.81 5.28
C PRO A 160 10.35 -1.64 5.98
N ALA A 161 10.22 -2.92 5.63
CA ALA A 161 9.41 -3.84 6.41
C ALA A 161 10.03 -3.94 7.82
N THR A 162 9.25 -3.63 8.84
CA THR A 162 9.62 -3.76 10.27
C THR A 162 8.79 -4.83 10.92
#